data_AF-A0A949MAN6-F1
#
_entry.id   AF-A0A949MAN6-F1
#
_cell.length_a   1.000
_cell.length_b   1.000
_cell.length_c   1.000
_cell.angle_alpha   90.00
_cell.angle_beta   90.00
_cell.angle_gamma   90.00
#
_symmetry.space_group_name_H-M   'P 1'
#
loop_
_entity.id
_entity.type
_entity.pdbx_description
1 polymer ?
#
loop_
_entity_poly.entity_id
_entity_poly.type
_entity_poly.pdbx_seq_one_letter_code
_entity_poly.pdbx_strand_id
1 'polypeptide(L)' 'MLPDLIEIVSATGPVRAEISAPGSKSITNRALILAALAQGEVTLAGALWSEDTQIMANCLQELGFEIHVRPDP' A
#
# COMPACT_ATOMS: atom_id res chain seq x y z
N MET A 1 14.94 5.52 1.34
CA MET A 1 15.50 4.60 2.35
C MET A 1 15.47 5.29 3.69
N LEU A 2 14.96 4.62 4.73
CA LEU A 2 15.09 5.12 6.11
C LEU A 2 16.57 5.01 6.55
N PRO A 3 17.02 5.83 7.51
CA PRO A 3 18.37 5.71 8.05
C PRO A 3 18.54 4.40 8.83
N ASP A 4 19.78 3.90 8.91
CA ASP A 4 20.12 2.69 9.68
C ASP A 4 19.86 2.84 11.19
N LEU A 5 19.88 4.09 11.68
CA LEU A 5 19.56 4.44 13.05
C LEU A 5 18.49 5.54 13.08
N ILE A 6 17.45 5.31 13.87
CA ILE A 6 16.44 6.31 14.20
C ILE A 6 16.61 6.65 15.68
N GLU A 7 16.99 7.90 15.97
CA GLU A 7 17.00 8.40 17.34
C GLU A 7 15.55 8.62 17.82
N ILE A 8 15.23 8.08 18.99
CA ILE A 8 13.93 8.29 19.63
C ILE A 8 14.08 9.42 20.64
N VAL A 9 13.48 10.57 20.32
CA VAL A 9 13.47 11.75 21.20
C VAL A 9 12.20 11.73 22.05
N SER A 10 12.34 11.93 23.36
CA SER A 10 11.20 12.03 24.26
C SER A 10 10.41 13.31 24.02
N ALA A 11 9.08 13.22 24.01
CA ALA A 11 8.23 14.40 23.93
C ALA A 11 8.44 15.30 25.15
N THR A 12 8.61 16.60 24.94
CA THR A 12 8.81 17.59 26.01
C THR A 12 7.50 18.14 26.58
N GLY A 13 6.35 17.62 26.11
CA GLY A 13 5.01 17.99 26.52
C GLY A 13 3.94 17.13 25.84
N PRO A 14 2.64 17.43 26.04
CA PRO A 14 1.56 16.67 25.44
C PRO A 14 1.62 16.67 23.91
N VAL A 15 1.55 15.49 23.29
CA VAL A 15 1.46 15.35 21.83
C VAL A 15 0.02 15.52 21.38
N ARG A 16 -0.24 16.50 20.51
CA ARG A 16 -1.51 16.66 19.80
C ARG A 16 -1.22 16.66 18.31
N ALA A 17 -1.60 15.59 17.63
CA ALA A 17 -1.40 15.42 16.20
C ALA A 17 -2.58 14.70 15.58
N GLU A 18 -2.89 15.08 14.34
CA GLU A 18 -3.77 14.34 13.46
C GLU A 18 -2.93 13.87 12.29
N ILE A 19 -2.94 12.55 12.03
CA ILE A 19 -2.09 11.93 11.02
C ILE A 19 -2.97 11.00 10.19
N SER A 20 -2.86 11.10 8.88
CA SER A 20 -3.41 10.13 7.96
C SER A 20 -2.40 9.01 7.76
N ALA A 21 -2.72 7.82 8.27
CA ALA A 21 -1.95 6.63 7.95
C ALA A 21 -2.14 6.27 6.47
N PRO A 22 -1.14 5.64 5.83
CA PRO A 22 -1.32 5.13 4.48
C PRO A 22 -2.31 3.96 4.46
N GLY A 23 -2.66 3.49 3.26
CA GLY A 23 -3.54 2.34 3.07
C GLY A 23 -3.12 1.10 3.86
N SER A 24 -4.09 0.23 4.14
CA SER A 24 -3.80 -1.03 4.82
C SER A 24 -3.19 -2.04 3.87
N LYS A 25 -2.03 -2.59 4.22
CA LYS A 25 -1.35 -3.66 3.47
C LYS A 25 -2.27 -4.85 3.22
N SER A 26 -2.88 -5.39 4.28
CA SER A 26 -3.72 -6.60 4.19
C SER A 26 -4.99 -6.35 3.37
N ILE A 27 -5.56 -5.14 3.45
CA ILE A 27 -6.71 -4.76 2.60
C ILE A 27 -6.27 -4.65 1.14
N THR A 28 -5.14 -3.99 0.88
CA THR A 28 -4.59 -3.84 -0.48
C THR A 28 -4.36 -5.19 -1.14
N ASN A 29 -3.69 -6.13 -0.45
CA ASN A 29 -3.45 -7.48 -1.00
C ASN A 29 -4.75 -8.26 -1.26
N ARG A 30 -5.74 -8.17 -0.36
CA ARG A 30 -7.04 -8.82 -0.57
C ARG A 30 -7.79 -8.18 -1.74
N ALA A 31 -7.75 -6.86 -1.85
CA ALA A 31 -8.40 -6.13 -2.93
C ALA A 31 -7.78 -6.45 -4.30
N LEU A 32 -6.45 -6.61 -4.38
CA LEU A 32 -5.76 -7.05 -5.58
C LEU A 32 -6.25 -8.43 -6.06
N ILE A 33 -6.38 -9.40 -5.14
CA ILE A 33 -6.90 -10.74 -5.48
C ILE A 33 -8.35 -10.66 -5.95
N LEU A 34 -9.19 -9.89 -5.24
CA LEU A 34 -10.60 -9.73 -5.62
C LEU A 34 -10.75 -9.03 -6.99
N ALA A 35 -9.90 -8.05 -7.28
CA ALA A 35 -9.86 -7.38 -8.57
C ALA A 35 -9.48 -8.34 -9.70
N ALA A 36 -8.48 -9.20 -9.50
CA ALA A 36 -8.08 -10.21 -10.46
C ALA A 36 -9.18 -11.26 -10.73
N LEU A 37 -10.06 -11.53 -9.75
CA LEU A 37 -11.19 -12.46 -9.90
C LEU A 37 -12.45 -11.79 -10.49
N ALA A 38 -12.51 -10.45 -10.50
CA ALA A 38 -13.65 -9.72 -11.00
C ALA A 38 -13.70 -9.72 -12.55
N GLN A 39 -14.88 -9.47 -13.11
CA GLN A 39 -15.02 -9.22 -14.54
C GLN A 39 -14.83 -7.74 -14.86
N GLY A 40 -13.95 -7.44 -15.81
CA GLY A 40 -13.67 -6.08 -16.27
C GLY A 40 -12.57 -5.39 -15.48
N GLU A 41 -12.40 -4.10 -15.75
CA GLU A 41 -11.36 -3.27 -15.14
C GLU A 41 -11.77 -2.82 -13.73
N VAL A 42 -10.85 -2.90 -12.76
CA VAL A 42 -11.06 -2.47 -11.38
C VAL A 42 -9.99 -1.46 -11.00
N THR A 43 -10.41 -0.30 -10.50
CA THR A 43 -9.50 0.71 -9.92
C THR A 43 -9.53 0.60 -8.40
N LEU A 44 -8.35 0.46 -7.78
CA LEU A 44 -8.17 0.50 -6.32
C LEU A 44 -7.62 1.87 -5.92
N ALA A 45 -8.34 2.60 -5.07
CA ALA A 45 -7.90 3.89 -4.51
C ALA A 45 -7.50 3.75 -3.05
N GLY A 46 -6.51 4.53 -2.59
CA GLY A 46 -5.95 4.43 -1.25
C GLY A 46 -5.15 3.14 -1.04
N ALA A 47 -4.70 2.51 -2.13
CA ALA A 47 -3.92 1.28 -2.08
C ALA A 47 -2.52 1.57 -1.50
N LEU A 48 -2.05 0.73 -0.58
CA LEU A 48 -0.70 0.86 -0.07
C LEU A 48 0.31 0.41 -1.13
N TRP A 49 1.29 1.24 -1.44
CA TRP A 49 2.45 0.86 -2.24
C TRP A 49 3.66 0.54 -1.35
N SER A 50 3.74 -0.70 -0.88
CA SER A 50 4.83 -1.25 -0.06
C SER A 50 5.48 -2.44 -0.77
N GLU A 51 6.57 -2.97 -0.23
CA GLU A 51 7.21 -4.18 -0.76
C GLU A 51 6.23 -5.37 -0.86
N ASP A 52 5.45 -5.63 0.19
CA ASP A 52 4.49 -6.76 0.20
C ASP A 52 3.37 -6.62 -0.86
N THR A 53 2.97 -5.39 -1.21
CA THR A 53 1.92 -5.14 -2.21
C THR A 53 2.50 -5.09 -3.63
N GLN A 54 3.76 -4.67 -3.77
CA GLN A 54 4.55 -4.82 -5.00
C GLN A 54 4.75 -6.30 -5.36
N ILE A 55 5.14 -7.13 -4.39
CA ILE A 55 5.30 -8.58 -4.59
C ILE A 55 3.96 -9.18 -5.06
N MET A 56 2.85 -8.86 -4.41
CA MET A 56 1.53 -9.34 -4.83
C MET A 56 1.16 -8.89 -6.25
N ALA A 57 1.37 -7.61 -6.59
CA ALA A 57 1.11 -7.09 -7.93
C ALA A 57 1.97 -7.81 -8.99
N ASN A 58 3.25 -7.99 -8.72
CA ASN A 58 4.17 -8.72 -9.61
C ASN A 58 3.73 -10.18 -9.79
N CYS A 59 3.35 -10.88 -8.72
CA CYS A 59 2.83 -12.24 -8.82
C CYS A 59 1.57 -12.33 -9.71
N LEU A 60 0.65 -11.37 -9.59
CA LEU A 60 -0.53 -11.31 -10.45
C LEU A 60 -0.15 -11.00 -11.91
N GLN A 61 0.83 -10.13 -12.15
CA GLN A 61 1.36 -9.88 -13.49
C GLN A 61 2.00 -11.14 -14.11
N GLU A 62 2.75 -11.92 -13.33
CA GLU A 62 3.31 -13.21 -13.77
C GLU A 62 2.22 -14.25 -14.11
N LEU A 63 1.07 -14.18 -13.43
CA LEU A 63 -0.11 -14.99 -13.73
C LEU A 63 -0.89 -14.50 -14.96
N GLY A 64 -0.48 -13.39 -15.58
CA GLY A 64 -1.05 -12.85 -16.82
C GLY A 64 -2.09 -11.73 -16.64
N PHE A 65 -2.24 -11.17 -15.43
CA PHE A 65 -3.11 -10.02 -15.21
C PHE A 65 -2.41 -8.71 -15.56
N GLU A 66 -3.11 -7.81 -16.26
CA GLU A 66 -2.62 -6.46 -16.52
C GLU A 66 -2.86 -5.57 -15.30
N ILE A 67 -1.79 -4.98 -14.76
CA ILE A 67 -1.85 -4.11 -13.57
C ILE A 67 -1.08 -2.83 -13.88
N HIS A 68 -1.76 -1.70 -13.70
CA HIS A 68 -1.20 -0.35 -13.84
C HIS A 68 -1.17 0.35 -12.49
N VAL A 69 -0.05 0.99 -12.18
CA VAL A 69 0.16 1.71 -10.92
C VAL A 69 0.38 3.18 -11.21
N ARG A 70 -0.42 4.02 -10.59
CA ARG A 70 -0.28 5.48 -10.64
C ARG A 70 -0.48 6.06 -9.24
N PRO A 71 0.12 7.23 -8.93
CA PRO A 71 -0.19 7.94 -7.70
C PRO A 71 -1.70 8.18 -7.59
N ASP A 72 -2.23 8.02 -6.38
CA ASP A 72 -3.60 8.46 -6.08
C ASP A 72 -3.69 9.99 -6.28
N PRO A 73 -4.84 10.50 -6.77
CA PRO A 73 -5.08 11.94 -6.93
C PRO A 73 -5.19 12.68 -5.59
#